data_AF-A0A926AEY5-F1
#
_entry.id   AF-A0A926AEY5-F1
#
_cell.length_a   1.000
_cell.length_b   1.000
_cell.length_c   1.000
_cell.angle_alpha   90.00
_cell.angle_beta   90.00
_cell.angle_gamma   90.00
#
_symmetry.space_group_name_H-M   'P 1'
#
loop_
_entity.id
_entity.type
_entity.pdbx_description
1 polymer ?
#
loop_
_entity_poly.entity_id
_entity_poly.type
_entity_poly.pdbx_seq_one_letter_code
_entity_poly.pdbx_strand_id
1 'polypeptide(L)'
;MTTPNTTLTDTPDTETNTKPSFRNPLDIPITFVAKRIGGSKSKEIERFLRFAVVGVTGAMIDIGLVYVLQATRLPPINQLNVALVNIIAFTCAVISNFIWTRMWVYPESRSKSVRRQLVQFAFISVVGGVGRTTWVMATHMAAGVLLLPLALPFIQLVRRNYVPGPLASQKLGSLASMLVAMVFVMLWNFFANRYWTYNDVT
;
A
#
# COMPACT_ATOMS: atom_id res chain seq x y z
N MET A 1 45.66 58.30 -15.35
CA MET A 1 44.21 58.10 -15.50
C MET A 1 44.00 56.83 -16.32
N THR A 2 43.67 55.73 -15.65
CA THR A 2 43.42 54.41 -16.23
C THR A 2 42.31 53.76 -15.39
N THR A 3 41.14 53.53 -15.97
CA THR A 3 40.12 52.59 -15.43
C THR A 3 40.51 51.16 -15.86
N PRO A 4 40.19 50.09 -15.10
CA PRO A 4 38.88 49.46 -15.28
C PRO A 4 38.30 48.63 -14.10
N ASN A 5 36.99 48.34 -14.24
CA ASN A 5 36.23 47.11 -13.93
C ASN A 5 35.85 46.69 -12.49
N THR A 6 34.54 46.79 -12.25
CA THR A 6 33.59 45.71 -11.88
C THR A 6 34.05 44.60 -10.93
N THR A 7 33.44 44.57 -9.74
CA THR A 7 33.22 43.35 -8.97
C THR A 7 31.72 43.13 -8.86
N LEU A 8 31.18 42.38 -9.82
CA LEU A 8 29.88 41.74 -9.67
C LEU A 8 30.05 40.68 -8.58
N THR A 9 29.32 40.85 -7.48
CA THR A 9 29.17 39.82 -6.45
C THR A 9 28.36 38.67 -7.05
N ASP A 10 29.05 37.62 -7.51
CA ASP A 10 28.44 36.32 -7.76
C ASP A 10 27.94 35.76 -6.42
N THR A 11 26.65 35.97 -6.14
CA THR A 11 25.92 35.11 -5.23
C THR A 11 25.79 33.74 -5.90
N PRO A 12 26.22 32.64 -5.29
CA PRO A 12 25.93 31.33 -5.85
C PRO A 12 24.41 31.13 -5.76
N ASP A 13 23.75 31.24 -6.90
CA ASP A 13 22.38 30.80 -7.07
C ASP A 13 22.29 29.38 -6.51
N THR A 14 21.56 29.25 -5.41
CA THR A 14 21.25 27.96 -4.82
C THR A 14 20.26 27.31 -5.78
N GLU A 15 20.78 26.72 -6.85
CA GLU A 15 20.01 25.87 -7.75
C GLU A 15 19.43 24.74 -6.89
N THR A 16 18.18 24.93 -6.47
CA THR A 16 17.35 23.85 -5.96
C THR A 16 17.20 22.88 -7.11
N ASN A 17 18.12 21.92 -7.20
CA ASN A 17 18.12 20.82 -8.15
C ASN A 17 16.92 19.92 -7.85
N THR A 18 15.73 20.41 -8.15
CA THR A 18 14.48 19.66 -8.08
C THR A 18 14.51 18.72 -9.27
N LYS A 19 15.12 17.55 -9.07
CA LYS A 19 15.00 16.42 -10.00
C LYS A 19 13.53 16.31 -10.42
N PRO A 20 13.23 16.09 -11.71
CA PRO A 20 11.85 15.95 -12.16
C PRO A 20 11.19 14.84 -11.35
N SER A 21 10.20 15.20 -10.53
CA SER A 21 9.33 14.24 -9.87
C SER A 21 8.36 13.74 -10.94
N PHE A 22 8.14 12.43 -10.97
CA PHE A 22 7.11 11.85 -11.81
C PHE A 22 5.76 12.48 -11.41
N ARG A 23 5.12 13.22 -12.32
CA ARG A 23 3.84 13.91 -12.07
C ARG A 23 2.69 12.98 -12.44
N ASN A 24 1.90 12.58 -11.46
CA ASN A 24 0.70 11.77 -11.63
C ASN A 24 -0.54 12.68 -11.58
N PRO A 25 -1.57 12.49 -12.43
CA PRO A 25 -2.83 13.25 -12.30
C PRO A 25 -3.47 13.19 -10.90
N LEU A 26 -3.22 12.12 -10.13
CA LEU A 26 -3.67 11.98 -8.75
C LEU A 26 -2.94 12.90 -7.75
N ASP A 27 -1.85 13.54 -8.14
CA ASP A 27 -1.10 14.44 -7.23
C ASP A 27 -1.93 15.66 -6.81
N ILE A 28 -2.77 16.18 -7.70
CA ILE A 28 -3.60 17.37 -7.44
C ILE A 28 -4.59 17.10 -6.30
N PRO A 29 -5.48 16.08 -6.37
CA PRO A 29 -6.41 15.81 -5.29
C PRO A 29 -5.70 15.38 -4.01
N ILE A 30 -4.60 14.61 -4.10
CA ILE A 30 -3.84 14.16 -2.93
C ILE A 30 -3.24 15.35 -2.18
N THR A 31 -2.58 16.27 -2.89
CA THR A 31 -1.95 17.44 -2.27
C THR A 31 -2.99 18.38 -1.66
N PHE A 32 -4.16 18.53 -2.32
CA PHE A 32 -5.27 19.31 -1.80
C PHE A 32 -5.77 18.77 -0.46
N VAL A 33 -6.08 17.47 -0.41
CA VAL A 33 -6.55 16.81 0.81
C VAL A 33 -5.48 16.85 1.90
N ALA A 34 -4.22 16.60 1.55
CA ALA A 34 -3.10 16.63 2.49
C ALA A 34 -2.89 18.01 3.12
N LYS A 35 -3.01 19.09 2.34
CA LYS A 35 -2.95 20.47 2.85
C LYS A 35 -4.14 20.80 3.74
N ARG A 36 -5.34 20.30 3.40
CA ARG A 36 -6.56 20.57 4.16
C ARG A 36 -6.57 19.90 5.53
N ILE A 37 -6.10 18.65 5.60
CA ILE A 37 -6.13 17.84 6.83
C ILE A 37 -4.82 17.97 7.63
N GLY A 38 -3.69 18.15 6.95
CA GLY A 38 -2.37 17.91 7.54
C GLY A 38 -1.71 19.09 8.22
N GLY A 39 -2.10 20.34 7.94
CA GLY A 39 -1.43 21.51 8.51
C GLY A 39 0.11 21.42 8.40
N SER A 40 0.81 21.40 9.55
CA SER A 40 2.27 21.24 9.63
C SER A 40 2.80 19.87 9.16
N LYS A 41 1.96 18.82 9.12
CA LYS A 41 2.28 17.46 8.66
C LYS A 41 1.77 17.15 7.26
N SER A 42 1.36 18.15 6.49
CA SER A 42 0.82 17.97 5.13
C SER A 42 1.69 17.09 4.23
N LYS A 43 3.02 17.23 4.28
CA LYS A 43 3.94 16.37 3.51
C LYS A 43 3.86 14.89 3.88
N GLU A 44 3.71 14.57 5.16
CA GLU A 44 3.59 13.17 5.62
C GLU A 44 2.25 12.58 5.20
N ILE A 45 1.17 13.37 5.27
CA ILE A 45 -0.15 12.95 4.78
C ILE A 45 -0.12 12.73 3.27
N GLU A 46 0.55 13.60 2.50
CA GLU A 46 0.73 13.43 1.06
C GLU A 46 1.44 12.11 0.73
N ARG A 47 2.55 11.81 1.43
CA ARG A 47 3.28 10.53 1.30
C ARG A 47 2.41 9.34 1.68
N PHE A 48 1.64 9.44 2.75
CA PHE A 48 0.71 8.39 3.19
C PHE A 48 -0.38 8.13 2.15
N LEU A 49 -1.01 9.19 1.61
CA LEU A 49 -2.05 9.06 0.59
C LEU A 49 -1.51 8.47 -0.71
N ARG A 50 -0.33 8.91 -1.18
CA ARG A 50 0.32 8.26 -2.33
C ARG A 50 0.62 6.79 -2.04
N PHE A 51 1.14 6.48 -0.85
CA PHE A 51 1.43 5.11 -0.45
C PHE A 51 0.17 4.24 -0.40
N ALA A 52 -0.95 4.78 0.10
CA ALA A 52 -2.23 4.10 0.11
C ALA A 52 -2.72 3.79 -1.32
N VAL A 53 -2.61 4.74 -2.25
CA VAL A 53 -2.94 4.53 -3.67
C VAL A 53 -2.09 3.42 -4.28
N VAL A 54 -0.78 3.44 -4.04
CA VAL A 54 0.12 2.39 -4.52
C VAL A 54 -0.22 1.04 -3.88
N GLY A 55 -0.54 1.01 -2.59
CA GLY A 55 -0.95 -0.18 -1.87
C GLY A 55 -2.22 -0.81 -2.45
N VAL A 56 -3.23 0.01 -2.78
CA VAL A 56 -4.47 -0.46 -3.46
C VAL A 56 -4.15 -1.04 -4.83
N THR A 57 -3.32 -0.35 -5.63
CA THR A 57 -2.87 -0.87 -6.93
C THR A 57 -2.14 -2.20 -6.78
N GLY A 58 -1.27 -2.34 -5.78
CA GLY A 58 -0.58 -3.59 -5.46
C GLY A 58 -1.57 -4.71 -5.09
N ALA A 59 -2.58 -4.43 -4.29
CA ALA A 59 -3.62 -5.39 -3.94
C ALA A 59 -4.46 -5.82 -5.17
N MET A 60 -4.75 -4.91 -6.09
CA MET A 60 -5.42 -5.25 -7.35
C MET A 60 -4.57 -6.17 -8.23
N ILE A 61 -3.25 -5.93 -8.29
CA ILE A 61 -2.31 -6.81 -8.99
C ILE A 61 -2.28 -8.20 -8.35
N ASP A 62 -2.23 -8.26 -7.02
CA ASP A 62 -2.22 -9.52 -6.27
C ASP A 62 -3.48 -10.35 -6.56
N ILE A 63 -4.66 -9.78 -6.31
CA ILE A 63 -5.96 -10.44 -6.54
C ILE A 63 -6.11 -10.83 -8.02
N GLY A 64 -5.72 -9.95 -8.95
CA GLY A 64 -5.78 -10.20 -10.38
C GLY A 64 -4.88 -11.36 -10.80
N LEU A 65 -3.64 -11.40 -10.31
CA LEU A 65 -2.71 -12.51 -10.60
C LEU A 65 -3.20 -13.82 -10.00
N VAL A 66 -3.70 -13.81 -8.76
CA VAL A 66 -4.29 -15.01 -8.15
C VAL A 66 -5.41 -15.55 -9.03
N TYR A 67 -6.33 -14.69 -9.46
CA TYR A 67 -7.47 -15.09 -10.30
C TYR A 67 -7.03 -15.63 -11.66
N VAL A 68 -6.15 -14.91 -12.37
CA VAL A 68 -5.68 -15.31 -13.71
C VAL A 68 -4.86 -16.60 -13.67
N LEU A 69 -3.93 -16.74 -12.72
CA LEU A 69 -3.08 -17.93 -12.62
C LEU A 69 -3.90 -19.16 -12.23
N GLN A 70 -4.86 -19.03 -11.31
CA GLN A 70 -5.76 -20.12 -10.95
C GLN A 70 -6.69 -20.52 -12.09
N ALA A 71 -7.14 -19.57 -12.92
CA ALA A 71 -7.99 -19.87 -14.06
C ALA A 71 -7.25 -20.52 -15.23
N THR A 72 -5.93 -20.31 -15.38
CA THR A 72 -5.20 -20.67 -16.61
C THR A 72 -4.12 -21.73 -16.43
N ARG A 73 -3.21 -21.55 -15.46
CA ARG A 73 -1.97 -22.35 -15.37
C ARG A 73 -1.92 -23.26 -14.16
N LEU A 74 -2.44 -22.79 -13.02
CA LEU A 74 -2.30 -23.45 -11.72
C LEU A 74 -3.66 -23.50 -11.01
N PRO A 75 -4.58 -24.37 -11.44
CA PRO A 75 -5.88 -24.53 -10.79
C PRO A 75 -5.72 -24.84 -9.30
N PRO A 76 -6.64 -24.36 -8.43
CA PRO A 76 -6.57 -24.52 -6.98
C PRO A 76 -7.03 -25.94 -6.55
N ILE A 77 -6.52 -26.97 -7.22
CA ILE A 77 -6.85 -28.39 -6.97
C ILE A 77 -6.06 -28.98 -5.80
N ASN A 78 -4.89 -28.42 -5.49
CA ASN A 78 -4.04 -28.87 -4.39
C ASN A 78 -3.43 -27.66 -3.67
N GLN A 79 -2.97 -27.89 -2.44
CA GLN A 79 -2.40 -26.83 -1.60
C GLN A 79 -1.11 -26.25 -2.18
N LEU A 80 -0.33 -27.04 -2.92
CA LEU A 80 0.90 -26.59 -3.55
C LEU A 80 0.64 -25.52 -4.62
N ASN A 81 -0.33 -25.74 -5.51
CA ASN A 81 -0.70 -24.76 -6.54
C ASN A 81 -1.21 -23.47 -5.92
N VAL A 82 -2.07 -23.57 -4.89
CA VAL A 82 -2.57 -22.40 -4.17
C VAL A 82 -1.41 -21.63 -3.54
N ALA A 83 -0.49 -22.32 -2.86
CA ALA A 83 0.68 -21.68 -2.25
C ALA A 83 1.57 -20.99 -3.30
N LEU A 84 1.90 -21.66 -4.40
CA LEU A 84 2.74 -21.11 -5.46
C LEU A 84 2.12 -19.86 -6.10
N VAL A 85 0.82 -19.92 -6.42
CA VAL A 85 0.11 -18.76 -7.01
C VAL A 85 0.13 -17.58 -6.05
N ASN A 86 -0.16 -17.79 -4.76
CA ASN A 86 -0.12 -16.71 -3.77
C ASN A 86 1.29 -16.14 -3.59
N ILE A 87 2.33 -16.97 -3.59
CA ILE A 87 3.72 -16.49 -3.50
C ILE A 87 4.09 -15.63 -4.71
N ILE A 88 3.75 -16.07 -5.92
CA ILE A 88 4.04 -15.35 -7.17
C ILE A 88 3.27 -14.01 -7.17
N ALA A 89 1.96 -14.04 -6.92
CA ALA A 89 1.12 -12.86 -6.91
C ALA A 89 1.59 -11.83 -5.86
N PHE A 90 1.85 -12.29 -4.64
CA PHE A 90 2.33 -11.43 -3.56
C PHE A 90 3.69 -10.82 -3.90
N THR A 91 4.61 -11.60 -4.48
CA THR A 91 5.94 -11.10 -4.89
C THR A 91 5.81 -10.02 -5.96
N CYS A 92 4.99 -10.25 -6.99
CA CYS A 92 4.72 -9.26 -8.04
C CYS A 92 4.09 -7.98 -7.46
N ALA A 93 3.15 -8.11 -6.52
CA ALA A 93 2.52 -6.99 -5.83
C ALA A 93 3.52 -6.18 -5.00
N VAL A 94 4.40 -6.84 -4.25
CA VAL A 94 5.47 -6.19 -3.46
C VAL A 94 6.46 -5.45 -4.36
N ILE A 95 6.89 -6.06 -5.46
CA ILE A 95 7.79 -5.43 -6.43
C ILE A 95 7.13 -4.21 -7.08
N SER A 96 5.89 -4.34 -7.53
CA SER A 96 5.12 -3.22 -8.09
C SER A 96 5.01 -2.08 -7.07
N ASN A 97 4.59 -2.40 -5.83
CA ASN A 97 4.45 -1.41 -4.77
C ASN A 97 5.78 -0.71 -4.46
N PHE A 98 6.89 -1.46 -4.41
CA PHE A 98 8.23 -0.88 -4.23
C PHE A 98 8.62 0.08 -5.36
N ILE A 99 8.40 -0.32 -6.62
CA ILE A 99 8.74 0.49 -7.79
C ILE A 99 7.99 1.82 -7.75
N TRP A 100 6.66 1.77 -7.56
CA TRP A 100 5.83 2.96 -7.46
C TRP A 100 6.16 3.81 -6.22
N THR A 101 6.46 3.18 -5.09
CA THR A 101 6.87 3.88 -3.87
C THR A 101 8.17 4.65 -4.10
N ARG A 102 9.16 4.04 -4.74
CA ARG A 102 10.44 4.69 -5.05
C ARG A 102 10.29 5.80 -6.11
N MET A 103 9.46 5.61 -7.12
CA MET A 103 9.33 6.57 -8.23
C MET A 103 8.42 7.76 -7.90
N TRP A 104 7.38 7.54 -7.11
CA TRP A 104 6.29 8.51 -6.91
C TRP A 104 6.09 8.92 -5.45
N VAL A 105 6.17 8.00 -4.48
CA VAL A 105 5.97 8.34 -3.06
C VAL A 105 7.20 9.02 -2.45
N TYR A 106 8.39 8.45 -2.69
CA TYR A 106 9.68 8.92 -2.20
C TYR A 106 10.68 9.10 -3.36
N PRO A 107 10.42 10.00 -4.32
CA PRO A 107 11.29 10.21 -5.49
C PRO A 107 12.72 10.63 -5.12
N GLU A 108 12.94 11.18 -3.92
CA GLU A 108 14.26 11.57 -3.40
C GLU A 108 15.13 10.35 -3.08
N SER A 109 14.48 9.22 -2.74
CA SER A 109 15.15 7.96 -2.41
C SER A 109 15.86 7.31 -3.61
N ARG A 110 15.63 7.82 -4.83
CA ARG A 110 16.21 7.30 -6.09
C ARG A 110 17.73 7.38 -6.16
N SER A 111 18.37 8.27 -5.39
CA SER A 111 19.83 8.40 -5.31
C SER A 111 20.51 7.26 -4.53
N LYS A 112 19.74 6.40 -3.86
CA LYS A 112 20.25 5.34 -2.98
C LYS A 112 20.18 3.96 -3.65
N SER A 113 20.90 3.00 -3.06
CA SER A 113 20.95 1.61 -3.52
C SER A 113 19.56 0.97 -3.62
N VAL A 114 19.21 0.51 -4.83
CA VAL A 114 17.95 -0.20 -5.10
C VAL A 114 17.85 -1.49 -4.31
N ARG A 115 18.94 -2.28 -4.29
CA ARG A 115 18.93 -3.61 -3.65
C ARG A 115 18.64 -3.52 -2.15
N ARG A 116 19.30 -2.60 -1.45
CA ARG A 116 19.10 -2.42 0.00
C ARG A 116 17.65 -2.04 0.32
N GLN A 117 17.10 -1.07 -0.40
CA GLN A 117 15.72 -0.62 -0.18
C GLN A 117 14.70 -1.69 -0.54
N LEU A 118 14.92 -2.43 -1.63
CA LEU A 118 14.02 -3.53 -2.02
C LEU A 118 13.99 -4.61 -0.94
N VAL A 119 15.15 -5.01 -0.40
CA VAL A 119 15.22 -6.02 0.67
C VAL A 119 14.52 -5.54 1.94
N GLN A 120 14.75 -4.30 2.37
CA GLN A 120 14.07 -3.72 3.53
C GLN A 120 12.55 -3.65 3.32
N PHE A 121 12.12 -3.16 2.16
CA PHE A 121 10.72 -3.04 1.80
C PHE A 121 10.02 -4.41 1.74
N ALA A 122 10.66 -5.39 1.10
CA ALA A 122 10.15 -6.75 1.01
C ALA A 122 10.05 -7.40 2.39
N PHE A 123 11.08 -7.24 3.23
CA PHE A 123 11.07 -7.74 4.61
C PHE A 123 9.91 -7.16 5.41
N ILE A 124 9.73 -5.83 5.40
CA ILE A 124 8.62 -5.15 6.06
C ILE A 124 7.26 -5.66 5.54
N SER A 125 7.14 -5.83 4.23
CA SER A 125 5.93 -6.32 3.58
C SER A 125 5.60 -7.76 3.97
N VAL A 126 6.60 -8.64 4.08
CA VAL A 126 6.44 -10.03 4.55
C VAL A 126 5.99 -10.05 6.00
N VAL A 127 6.62 -9.27 6.89
CA VAL A 127 6.20 -9.16 8.29
C VAL A 127 4.74 -8.68 8.39
N GLY A 128 4.38 -7.67 7.59
CA GLY A 128 3.00 -7.21 7.48
C GLY A 128 2.05 -8.31 6.99
N GLY A 129 2.42 -9.05 5.95
CA GLY A 129 1.63 -10.17 5.41
C GLY A 129 1.43 -11.32 6.40
N VAL A 130 2.45 -11.66 7.18
CA VAL A 130 2.34 -12.63 8.27
C VAL A 130 1.39 -12.12 9.34
N GLY A 131 1.57 -10.88 9.81
CA GLY A 131 0.67 -10.25 10.80
C GLY A 131 -0.78 -10.21 10.33
N ARG A 132 -1.01 -9.89 9.05
CA ARG A 132 -2.32 -9.96 8.40
C ARG A 132 -2.95 -11.34 8.55
N THR A 133 -2.18 -12.37 8.19
CA THR A 133 -2.66 -13.74 8.12
C THR A 133 -2.96 -14.27 9.52
N THR A 134 -2.06 -14.03 10.49
CA THR A 134 -2.26 -14.36 11.89
C THR A 134 -3.50 -13.68 12.46
N TRP A 135 -3.71 -12.39 12.18
CA TRP A 135 -4.90 -11.67 12.62
C TRP A 135 -6.19 -12.28 12.07
N VAL A 136 -6.25 -12.54 10.75
CA VAL A 136 -7.44 -13.13 10.13
C VAL A 136 -7.72 -14.52 10.70
N MET A 137 -6.70 -15.36 10.83
CA MET A 137 -6.84 -16.70 11.42
C MET A 137 -7.41 -16.63 12.84
N ALA A 138 -6.95 -15.69 13.66
CA ALA A 138 -7.41 -15.53 15.04
C ALA A 138 -8.84 -14.95 15.15
N THR A 139 -9.23 -14.04 14.25
CA THR A 139 -10.43 -13.22 14.45
C THR A 139 -11.62 -13.61 13.58
N HIS A 140 -11.42 -14.31 12.45
CA HIS A 140 -12.48 -14.52 11.45
C HIS A 140 -13.72 -15.24 12.02
N MET A 141 -13.55 -16.21 12.91
CA MET A 141 -14.70 -16.92 13.51
C MET A 141 -15.52 -16.00 14.42
N ALA A 142 -14.86 -15.30 15.33
CA ALA A 142 -15.52 -14.37 16.26
C ALA A 142 -16.21 -13.22 15.52
N ALA A 143 -15.52 -12.65 14.52
CA ALA A 143 -16.09 -11.61 13.66
C ALA A 143 -17.35 -12.11 12.94
N GLY A 144 -17.34 -13.33 12.43
CA GLY A 144 -18.50 -13.91 11.73
C GLY A 144 -19.73 -14.08 12.61
N VAL A 145 -19.54 -14.58 13.84
CA VAL A 145 -20.62 -14.76 14.81
C VAL A 145 -21.19 -13.42 15.27
N LEU A 146 -20.34 -12.42 15.47
CA LEU A 146 -20.77 -11.08 15.89
C LEU A 146 -21.48 -10.32 14.77
N LEU A 147 -20.93 -10.35 13.56
CA LEU A 147 -21.40 -9.52 12.45
C LEU A 147 -22.61 -10.07 11.73
N LEU A 148 -22.78 -11.40 11.65
CA LEU A 148 -23.90 -12.00 10.93
C LEU A 148 -25.28 -11.50 11.44
N PRO A 149 -25.62 -11.56 12.74
CA PRO A 149 -26.92 -11.09 13.22
C PRO A 149 -27.13 -9.59 12.96
N LEU A 150 -26.05 -8.80 13.01
CA LEU A 150 -26.09 -7.36 12.69
C LEU A 150 -26.31 -7.11 11.19
N ALA A 151 -25.71 -7.93 10.32
CA ALA A 151 -25.78 -7.79 8.87
C ALA A 151 -27.07 -8.34 8.26
N LEU A 152 -27.67 -9.38 8.88
CA LEU A 152 -28.89 -10.03 8.38
C LEU A 152 -30.05 -9.09 8.06
N PRO A 153 -30.46 -8.13 8.92
CA PRO A 153 -31.56 -7.23 8.58
C PRO A 153 -31.25 -6.41 7.33
N PHE A 154 -30.01 -5.94 7.16
CA PHE A 154 -29.60 -5.19 5.97
C PHE A 154 -29.58 -6.07 4.71
N ILE A 155 -29.10 -7.31 4.82
CA ILE A 155 -29.12 -8.27 3.71
C ILE A 155 -30.56 -8.56 3.27
N GLN A 156 -31.47 -8.70 4.22
CA GLN A 156 -32.89 -8.96 3.96
C GLN A 156 -33.65 -7.77 3.37
N LEU A 157 -33.14 -6.53 3.49
CA LEU A 157 -33.67 -5.39 2.75
C LEU A 157 -33.49 -5.57 1.23
N VAL A 158 -32.35 -6.12 0.81
CA VAL A 158 -32.02 -6.34 -0.60
C VAL A 158 -32.53 -7.71 -1.08
N ARG A 159 -32.41 -8.75 -0.25
CA ARG A 159 -32.82 -10.12 -0.55
C ARG A 159 -33.76 -10.63 0.54
N ARG A 160 -35.06 -10.32 0.39
CA ARG A 160 -36.14 -10.56 1.37
C ARG A 160 -36.12 -11.94 2.03
N ASN A 161 -35.89 -12.99 1.24
CA ASN A 161 -35.94 -14.38 1.69
C ASN A 161 -34.54 -15.00 1.89
N TYR A 162 -33.52 -14.18 2.17
CA TYR A 162 -32.18 -14.68 2.46
C TYR A 162 -32.16 -15.43 3.79
N VAL A 163 -31.85 -16.73 3.71
CA VAL A 163 -31.51 -17.57 4.85
C VAL A 163 -30.00 -17.82 4.80
N PRO A 164 -29.23 -17.46 5.85
CA PRO A 164 -27.80 -17.70 5.90
C PRO A 164 -27.50 -19.20 5.84
N GLY A 165 -26.65 -19.61 4.90
CA GLY A 165 -26.15 -20.98 4.82
C GLY A 165 -25.10 -21.30 5.89
N PRO A 166 -24.67 -22.57 6.00
CA PRO A 166 -23.75 -23.02 7.06
C PRO A 166 -22.40 -22.28 7.11
N LEU A 167 -21.94 -21.77 5.96
CA LEU A 167 -20.68 -21.05 5.82
C LEU A 167 -20.85 -19.52 5.81
N ALA A 168 -22.06 -19.00 5.97
CA ALA A 168 -22.34 -17.56 5.83
C ALA A 168 -21.59 -16.73 6.88
N SER A 169 -21.61 -17.16 8.15
CA SER A 169 -20.88 -16.50 9.24
C SER A 169 -19.37 -16.51 8.97
N GLN A 170 -18.82 -17.66 8.57
CA GLN A 170 -17.38 -17.81 8.31
C GLN A 170 -16.91 -16.95 7.13
N LYS A 171 -17.69 -16.88 6.04
CA LYS A 171 -17.39 -16.02 4.89
C LYS A 171 -17.46 -14.54 5.24
N LEU A 172 -18.49 -14.13 5.98
CA LEU A 172 -18.63 -12.73 6.40
C LEU A 172 -17.50 -12.33 7.36
N GLY A 173 -17.20 -13.20 8.32
CA GLY A 173 -16.15 -12.99 9.30
C GLY A 173 -14.75 -12.92 8.67
N SER A 174 -14.45 -13.79 7.71
CA SER A 174 -13.16 -13.74 7.00
C SER A 174 -12.97 -12.48 6.18
N LEU A 175 -14.02 -12.02 5.47
CA LEU A 175 -13.99 -10.75 4.74
C LEU A 175 -13.83 -9.55 5.68
N ALA A 176 -14.59 -9.50 6.78
CA ALA A 176 -14.49 -8.42 7.74
C ALA A 176 -13.10 -8.35 8.41
N SER A 177 -12.59 -9.48 8.89
CA SER A 177 -11.25 -9.58 9.45
C SER A 177 -10.17 -9.20 8.44
N MET A 178 -10.34 -9.58 7.17
CA MET A 178 -9.42 -9.22 6.08
C MET A 178 -9.38 -7.72 5.82
N LEU A 179 -10.52 -7.04 5.81
CA LEU A 179 -10.60 -5.59 5.63
C LEU A 179 -9.90 -4.84 6.79
N VAL A 180 -10.18 -5.25 8.03
CA VAL A 180 -9.52 -4.66 9.21
C VAL A 180 -8.01 -4.90 9.15
N ALA A 181 -7.59 -6.13 8.85
CA ALA A 181 -6.17 -6.47 8.74
C ALA A 181 -5.48 -5.66 7.63
N MET A 182 -6.12 -5.41 6.49
CA MET A 182 -5.57 -4.57 5.42
C MET A 182 -5.26 -3.15 5.89
N VAL A 183 -6.12 -2.55 6.71
CA VAL A 183 -5.87 -1.21 7.28
C VAL A 183 -4.62 -1.23 8.17
N PHE A 184 -4.53 -2.18 9.09
CA PHE A 184 -3.37 -2.31 9.98
C PHE A 184 -2.08 -2.57 9.22
N VAL A 185 -2.12 -3.45 8.22
CA VAL A 185 -0.95 -3.81 7.40
C VAL A 185 -0.50 -2.63 6.54
N MET A 186 -1.44 -1.85 6.01
CA MET A 186 -1.11 -0.64 5.27
C MET A 186 -0.42 0.39 6.18
N LEU A 187 -0.92 0.60 7.39
CA LEU A 187 -0.29 1.48 8.38
C LEU A 187 1.10 0.97 8.76
N TRP A 188 1.23 -0.32 9.09
CA TRP A 188 2.50 -0.98 9.36
C TRP A 188 3.50 -0.75 8.22
N ASN A 189 3.10 -1.09 6.99
CA ASN A 189 3.96 -0.96 5.82
C ASN A 189 4.37 0.50 5.59
N PHE A 190 3.47 1.46 5.77
CA PHE A 190 3.81 2.86 5.61
C PHE A 190 4.82 3.33 6.67
N PHE A 191 4.50 3.16 7.95
CA PHE A 191 5.33 3.68 9.04
C PHE A 191 6.66 2.94 9.13
N ALA A 192 6.68 1.62 9.02
CA ALA A 192 7.93 0.86 9.04
C ALA A 192 8.84 1.27 7.88
N ASN A 193 8.31 1.44 6.66
CA ASN A 193 9.12 1.92 5.54
C ASN A 193 9.55 3.38 5.72
N ARG A 194 8.69 4.24 6.27
CA ARG A 194 9.01 5.65 6.53
C ARG A 194 10.17 5.78 7.53
N TYR A 195 10.16 5.00 8.60
CA TYR A 195 11.16 5.07 9.67
C TYR A 195 12.41 4.23 9.43
N TRP A 196 12.35 3.20 8.57
CA TRP A 196 13.50 2.33 8.31
C TRP A 196 14.05 2.43 6.89
N THR A 197 13.21 2.20 5.87
CA THR A 197 13.64 2.18 4.46
C THR A 197 13.95 3.57 3.92
N TYR A 198 13.20 4.59 4.37
CA TYR A 198 13.24 5.97 3.90
C TYR A 198 13.50 6.97 5.03
N ASN A 199 14.17 6.53 6.09
CA ASN A 199 14.55 7.34 7.26
C ASN A 199 15.32 8.62 6.87
N ASP A 200 16.14 8.54 5.83
CA ASP A 200 17.01 9.60 5.36
C ASP A 200 16.29 10.64 4.48
N VAL A 201 15.00 10.47 4.21
CA VAL A 201 14.21 11.40 3.38
C VAL A 201 13.56 12.47 4.26
N THR A 202 14.00 13.72 4.09
CA THR A 202 13.48 14.91 4.77
C THR A 202 12.14 15.38 4.20
#